data_AF-A0A5M8FHW3-F1
#
_entry.id   AF-A0A5M8FHW3-F1
#
_cell.length_a   1.000
_cell.length_b   1.000
_cell.length_c   1.000
_cell.angle_alpha   90.00
_cell.angle_beta   90.00
_cell.angle_gamma   90.00
#
_symmetry.space_group_name_H-M   'P 1'
#
loop_
_entity.id
_entity.type
_entity.pdbx_description
1 polymer ?
#
loop_
_entity_poly.entity_id
_entity_poly.type
_entity_poly.pdbx_seq_one_letter_code
_entity_poly.pdbx_strand_id
1 'polypeptide(L)'
;MPSKQRPLSSKDLLERIGLGEAQPNNLLQDEPLSDLLEELDGDLGAVLQERYRQLGVRHVFKPGDLVRWKPGLKNRRLPGYDTPAVVLEVLDTPIHDGEQESGSAYFREPLDLVLGMFWDRGKARGDFVSYYLDSRRFEPWSRD
;
A
#
# COMPACT_ATOMS: atom_id res chain seq x y z
N MET A 1 -44.00 -27.69 -11.27
CA MET A 1 -44.06 -26.67 -10.19
C MET A 1 -42.84 -25.77 -10.31
N PRO A 2 -42.94 -24.53 -10.81
CA PRO A 2 -41.77 -23.66 -10.98
C PRO A 2 -41.36 -23.05 -9.63
N SER A 3 -40.09 -23.22 -9.26
CA SER A 3 -39.49 -22.67 -8.04
C SER A 3 -39.40 -21.15 -8.15
N LYS A 4 -40.13 -20.43 -7.27
CA LYS A 4 -40.03 -18.97 -7.14
C LYS A 4 -38.65 -18.62 -6.57
N GLN A 5 -37.73 -18.16 -7.43
CA GLN A 5 -36.48 -17.56 -6.96
C GLN A 5 -36.83 -16.31 -6.15
N ARG A 6 -36.45 -16.31 -4.86
CA ARG A 6 -36.60 -15.13 -4.01
C ARG A 6 -35.77 -13.99 -4.60
N PRO A 7 -36.29 -12.75 -4.62
CA PRO A 7 -35.48 -11.60 -5.03
C PRO A 7 -34.32 -11.46 -4.04
N LEU A 8 -33.10 -11.36 -4.58
CA LEU A 8 -31.89 -11.17 -3.79
C LEU A 8 -31.99 -9.86 -3.03
N SER A 9 -31.68 -9.90 -1.73
CA SER A 9 -31.54 -8.67 -0.95
C SER A 9 -30.40 -7.84 -1.53
N SER A 10 -30.48 -6.52 -1.40
CA SER A 10 -29.36 -5.61 -1.72
C SER A 10 -28.07 -6.07 -1.03
N LYS A 11 -28.18 -6.66 0.16
CA LYS A 11 -27.04 -7.25 0.89
C LYS A 11 -26.43 -8.46 0.17
N ASP A 12 -27.27 -9.37 -0.35
CA ASP A 12 -26.82 -10.56 -1.07
C ASP A 12 -26.19 -10.22 -2.43
N LEU A 13 -26.67 -9.14 -3.05
CA LEU A 13 -26.09 -8.59 -4.28
C LEU A 13 -24.70 -7.98 -4.02
N LEU A 14 -24.55 -7.21 -2.94
CA LEU A 14 -23.27 -6.61 -2.54
C LEU A 14 -22.21 -7.68 -2.20
N GLU A 15 -22.59 -8.75 -1.51
CA GLU A 15 -21.69 -9.88 -1.23
C GLU A 15 -21.23 -10.58 -2.51
N ARG A 16 -22.12 -10.81 -3.48
CA ARG A 16 -21.78 -11.50 -4.73
C ARG A 16 -20.88 -10.73 -5.68
N ILE A 17 -20.89 -9.40 -5.62
CA ILE A 17 -20.00 -8.53 -6.41
C ILE A 17 -18.71 -8.17 -5.65
N GLY A 18 -18.49 -8.74 -4.46
CA GLY A 18 -17.28 -8.53 -3.67
C GLY A 18 -17.22 -7.17 -2.94
N LEU A 19 -18.36 -6.47 -2.82
CA LEU A 19 -18.51 -5.16 -2.15
C LEU A 19 -19.29 -5.24 -0.83
N GLY A 20 -19.48 -6.44 -0.26
CA GLY A 20 -20.09 -6.61 1.06
C GLY A 20 -19.17 -6.12 2.18
N GLU A 21 -19.75 -5.80 3.34
CA GLU A 21 -19.06 -5.29 4.54
C GLU A 21 -18.02 -6.25 5.17
N ALA A 22 -17.73 -7.35 4.49
CA ALA A 22 -16.66 -8.30 4.81
C ALA A 22 -15.32 -7.97 4.12
N GLN A 23 -15.13 -6.76 3.60
CA GLN A 23 -13.80 -6.19 3.47
C GLN A 23 -13.58 -5.19 4.61
N PRO A 24 -13.25 -5.66 5.83
CA PRO A 24 -12.47 -4.79 6.70
C PRO A 24 -11.25 -4.40 5.87
N ASN A 25 -10.84 -3.14 5.98
CA ASN A 25 -9.57 -2.64 5.49
C ASN A 25 -8.47 -3.69 5.72
N ASN A 26 -8.22 -4.54 4.72
CA ASN A 26 -7.15 -5.54 4.76
C ASN A 26 -5.85 -4.86 4.35
N LEU A 27 -5.60 -3.70 4.96
CA LEU A 27 -4.42 -2.87 4.78
C LEU A 27 -3.25 -3.35 5.64
N LEU A 28 -3.48 -4.27 6.58
CA LEU A 28 -2.47 -4.83 7.46
C LEU A 28 -2.74 -6.34 7.61
N GLN A 29 -2.05 -7.15 6.82
CA GLN A 29 -1.89 -8.57 7.15
C GLN A 29 -0.90 -8.66 8.31
N ASP A 30 -1.42 -9.14 9.45
CA ASP A 30 -0.81 -10.00 10.47
C ASP A 30 0.20 -9.41 11.49
N GLU A 31 0.03 -9.82 12.75
CA GLU A 31 0.64 -9.40 14.04
C GLU A 31 -0.05 -8.19 14.75
N PRO A 32 -0.60 -8.36 15.98
CA PRO A 32 -1.14 -7.25 16.74
C PRO A 32 -0.01 -6.31 17.19
N LEU A 33 -0.30 -5.01 17.26
CA LEU A 33 0.70 -4.00 17.63
C LEU A 33 1.33 -4.29 19.02
N SER A 34 0.62 -4.96 19.93
CA SER A 34 1.14 -5.40 21.22
C SER A 34 2.39 -6.26 21.10
N ASP A 35 2.39 -7.21 20.18
CA ASP A 35 3.44 -8.22 20.06
C ASP A 35 4.69 -7.58 19.45
N LEU A 36 4.48 -6.68 18.48
CA LEU A 36 5.54 -5.81 17.96
C LEU A 36 6.13 -4.91 19.06
N LEU A 37 5.32 -4.38 19.97
CA LEU A 37 5.80 -3.51 21.06
C LEU A 37 6.59 -4.28 22.13
N GLU A 38 6.23 -5.54 22.38
CA GLU A 38 7.00 -6.44 23.25
C GLU A 38 8.39 -6.73 22.68
N GLU A 39 8.49 -6.91 21.35
CA GLU A 39 9.79 -7.10 20.66
C GLU A 39 10.67 -5.84 20.65
N LEU A 40 10.07 -4.65 20.75
CA LEU A 40 10.77 -3.36 20.70
C LEU A 40 11.29 -2.88 22.06
N ASP A 41 11.31 -3.76 23.08
CA ASP A 41 11.76 -3.49 24.45
C ASP A 41 11.06 -2.27 25.09
N GLY A 42 9.84 -1.95 24.60
CA GLY A 42 8.97 -0.89 25.10
C GLY A 42 9.27 0.54 24.65
N ASP A 43 10.35 0.83 23.90
CA ASP A 43 10.65 2.20 23.45
C ASP A 43 10.00 2.54 22.10
N LEU A 44 8.67 2.58 22.10
CA LEU A 44 7.86 3.02 20.96
C LEU A 44 8.26 4.42 20.47
N GLY A 45 8.70 5.30 21.38
CA GLY A 45 9.14 6.65 21.05
C GLY A 45 10.35 6.65 20.12
N ALA A 46 11.38 5.87 20.47
CA ALA A 46 12.57 5.72 19.63
C ALA A 46 12.26 5.14 18.26
N VAL A 47 11.37 4.15 18.19
CA VAL A 47 10.97 3.53 16.91
C VAL A 47 10.23 4.53 16.03
N LEU A 48 9.30 5.31 16.59
CA LEU A 48 8.61 6.37 15.84
C LEU A 48 9.58 7.44 15.34
N GLN A 49 10.54 7.87 16.17
CA GLN A 49 11.58 8.82 15.78
C GLN A 49 12.44 8.28 14.64
N GLU A 50 12.79 6.99 14.68
CA GLU A 50 13.55 6.35 13.62
C GLU A 50 12.76 6.25 12.30
N ARG A 51 11.48 5.85 12.34
CA ARG A 51 10.63 5.82 11.14
C ARG A 51 10.44 7.23 10.56
N TYR A 52 10.28 8.23 11.41
CA TYR A 52 10.22 9.64 11.00
C TYR A 52 11.53 10.06 10.30
N ARG A 53 12.68 9.73 10.87
CA ARG A 53 13.99 10.02 10.28
C ARG A 53 14.14 9.34 8.91
N GLN A 54 13.77 8.07 8.80
CA GLN A 54 13.82 7.30 7.55
C GLN A 54 12.93 7.90 6.46
N LEU A 55 11.73 8.38 6.82
CA LEU A 55 10.82 9.06 5.89
C LEU A 55 11.41 10.40 5.39
N GLY A 56 12.21 11.07 6.23
CA GLY A 56 12.91 12.30 5.89
C GLY A 56 14.09 12.14 4.94
N VAL A 57 14.74 10.97 4.90
CA VAL A 57 15.83 10.68 3.96
C VAL A 57 15.26 10.63 2.54
N ARG A 58 15.68 11.51 1.63
CA ARG A 58 15.19 11.50 0.25
C ARG A 58 16.19 10.81 -0.68
N HIS A 59 15.67 10.06 -1.64
CA HIS A 59 16.44 9.54 -2.77
C HIS A 59 15.97 10.23 -4.05
N VAL A 60 16.91 10.43 -4.98
CA VAL A 60 16.59 10.93 -6.32
C VAL A 60 16.42 9.73 -7.22
N PHE A 61 15.25 9.63 -7.84
CA PHE A 61 14.90 8.55 -8.77
C PHE A 61 14.82 9.07 -10.19
N LYS A 62 14.93 8.15 -11.15
CA LYS A 62 14.61 8.37 -12.57
C LYS A 62 13.90 7.15 -13.15
N PRO A 63 13.17 7.31 -14.27
CA PRO A 63 12.57 6.19 -14.98
C PRO A 63 13.58 5.06 -15.25
N GLY A 64 13.17 3.83 -14.96
CA GLY A 64 13.98 2.63 -15.08
C GLY A 64 14.74 2.21 -13.82
N ASP A 65 14.84 3.07 -12.79
CA ASP A 65 15.42 2.66 -11.51
C ASP A 65 14.56 1.58 -10.84
N LEU A 66 15.22 0.64 -10.16
CA LEU A 66 14.54 -0.34 -9.30
C LEU A 66 14.53 0.16 -7.86
N VAL A 67 13.37 0.07 -7.22
CA VAL A 67 13.16 0.57 -5.86
C VAL A 67 12.44 -0.47 -5.01
N ARG A 68 12.58 -0.33 -3.70
CA ARG A 68 11.80 -1.07 -2.70
C ARG A 68 11.33 -0.14 -1.59
N TRP A 69 10.40 -0.63 -0.78
CA TRP A 69 10.01 0.08 0.43
C TRP A 69 11.20 0.20 1.39
N LYS A 70 11.35 1.37 2.01
CA LYS A 70 12.16 1.50 3.21
C LYS A 70 11.56 0.66 4.33
N PRO A 71 12.39 0.02 5.18
CA PRO A 71 11.91 -0.78 6.30
C PRO A 71 10.88 -0.03 7.17
N GLY A 72 9.71 -0.62 7.37
CA GLY A 72 8.65 -0.04 8.21
C GLY A 72 7.86 1.13 7.62
N LEU A 73 8.09 1.52 6.36
CA LEU A 73 7.40 2.64 5.72
C LEU A 73 6.38 2.24 4.63
N LYS A 74 6.15 0.93 4.43
CA LYS A 74 5.13 0.42 3.49
C LYS A 74 3.73 0.83 3.95
N ASN A 75 2.95 1.41 3.04
CA ASN A 75 1.57 1.79 3.30
C ASN A 75 0.60 1.37 2.17
N ARG A 76 1.07 0.52 1.25
CA ARG A 76 0.26 -0.17 0.25
C ARG A 76 0.58 -1.65 0.29
N ARG A 77 -0.34 -2.45 -0.24
CA ARG A 77 -0.18 -3.90 -0.24
C ARG A 77 0.93 -4.38 -1.17
N LEU A 78 1.09 -3.72 -2.31
CA LEU A 78 2.10 -4.02 -3.32
C LEU A 78 3.04 -2.83 -3.52
N PRO A 79 4.33 -3.09 -3.86
CA PRO A 79 4.98 -4.40 -3.79
C PRO A 79 5.17 -4.88 -2.34
N GLY A 80 5.58 -6.14 -2.13
CA GLY A 80 6.10 -6.57 -0.83
C GLY A 80 7.40 -5.84 -0.45
N TYR A 81 7.83 -5.90 0.81
CA TYR A 81 9.07 -5.23 1.25
C TYR A 81 10.29 -5.65 0.43
N ASP A 82 10.45 -6.95 0.17
CA ASP A 82 11.59 -7.51 -0.57
C ASP A 82 11.32 -7.69 -2.06
N THR A 83 10.23 -7.11 -2.57
CA THR A 83 9.87 -7.19 -3.99
C THR A 83 10.17 -5.86 -4.67
N PRO A 84 11.01 -5.85 -5.74
CA PRO A 84 11.31 -4.61 -6.44
C PRO A 84 10.09 -4.11 -7.25
N ALA A 85 10.00 -2.79 -7.37
CA ALA A 85 9.18 -2.11 -8.37
C ALA A 85 10.09 -1.26 -9.27
N VAL A 86 9.65 -0.98 -10.49
CA VAL A 86 10.37 -0.13 -11.45
C VAL A 86 9.77 1.27 -11.48
N VAL A 87 10.61 2.30 -11.48
CA VAL A 87 10.16 3.68 -11.66
C VAL A 87 9.71 3.87 -13.11
N LEU A 88 8.46 4.28 -13.29
CA LEU A 88 7.90 4.63 -14.60
C LEU A 88 8.01 6.13 -14.86
N GLU A 89 7.74 6.93 -13.83
CA GLU A 89 7.72 8.38 -13.92
C GLU A 89 7.99 9.02 -12.54
N VAL A 90 8.61 10.19 -12.55
CA VAL A 90 8.77 11.06 -11.38
C VAL A 90 8.09 12.38 -11.71
N LEU A 91 7.12 12.80 -10.90
CA LEU A 91 6.33 14.00 -11.15
C LEU A 91 7.00 15.22 -10.51
N ASP A 92 7.13 16.31 -11.27
CA ASP A 92 7.63 17.58 -10.75
C ASP A 92 6.68 18.19 -9.70
N THR A 93 5.37 17.97 -9.85
CA THR A 93 4.34 18.41 -8.92
C THR A 93 3.56 17.18 -8.41
N PRO A 94 3.59 16.90 -7.09
CA PRO A 94 2.86 15.77 -6.53
C PRO A 94 1.35 15.90 -6.75
N ILE A 95 0.70 14.78 -7.06
CA ILE A 95 -0.75 14.67 -7.03
C ILE A 95 -1.15 14.32 -5.59
N HIS A 96 -2.16 15.01 -5.07
CA HIS A 96 -2.76 14.61 -3.80
C HIS A 96 -3.88 13.63 -4.06
N ASP A 97 -3.93 12.57 -3.24
CA ASP A 97 -5.04 11.63 -3.27
C ASP A 97 -6.38 12.36 -3.04
N GLY A 98 -7.44 11.86 -3.67
CA GLY A 98 -8.80 12.40 -3.58
C GLY A 98 -9.49 12.10 -2.25
N GLU A 99 -8.83 11.37 -1.35
CA GLU A 99 -9.27 11.13 0.02
C GLU A 99 -9.65 12.44 0.73
N GLN A 100 -10.86 12.45 1.31
CA GLN A 100 -11.45 13.63 1.97
C GLN A 100 -11.48 13.47 3.50
N GLU A 101 -11.32 12.25 4.00
CA GLU A 101 -11.33 11.98 5.43
C GLU A 101 -9.96 12.25 6.06
N SER A 102 -9.86 13.30 6.86
CA SER A 102 -8.61 13.65 7.57
C SER A 102 -8.10 12.57 8.53
N GLY A 103 -8.95 11.62 8.93
CA GLY A 103 -8.56 10.45 9.72
C GLY A 103 -7.90 9.33 8.92
N SER A 104 -7.95 9.39 7.58
CA SER A 104 -7.29 8.43 6.70
C SER A 104 -5.78 8.68 6.67
N ALA A 105 -5.01 7.60 6.77
CA ALA A 105 -3.54 7.65 6.63
C ALA A 105 -3.06 8.12 5.24
N TYR A 106 -3.98 8.22 4.28
CA TYR A 106 -3.73 8.62 2.89
C TYR A 106 -4.23 10.03 2.57
N PHE A 107 -4.84 10.72 3.55
CA PHE A 107 -5.33 12.08 3.37
C PHE A 107 -4.18 13.00 2.93
N ARG A 108 -4.34 13.60 1.74
CA ARG A 108 -3.37 14.50 1.11
C ARG A 108 -1.95 13.91 1.00
N GLU A 109 -1.81 12.60 0.89
CA GLU A 109 -0.53 11.97 0.60
C GLU A 109 0.06 12.58 -0.69
N PRO A 110 1.32 13.03 -0.71
CA PRO A 110 1.95 13.61 -1.90
C PRO A 110 2.45 12.50 -2.81
N LEU A 111 1.66 12.14 -3.81
CA LEU A 111 1.98 11.10 -4.78
C LEU A 111 2.79 11.71 -5.92
N ASP A 112 4.11 11.51 -5.89
CA ASP A 112 5.09 12.07 -6.82
C ASP A 112 5.87 11.03 -7.62
N LEU A 113 5.64 9.74 -7.34
CA LEU A 113 6.36 8.63 -7.97
C LEU A 113 5.38 7.63 -8.59
N VAL A 114 5.51 7.36 -9.89
CA VAL A 114 4.73 6.32 -10.56
C VAL A 114 5.57 5.05 -10.66
N LEU A 115 5.11 3.97 -10.03
CA LEU A 115 5.80 2.69 -10.01
C LEU A 115 5.05 1.62 -10.80
N GLY A 116 5.81 0.88 -11.59
CA GLY A 116 5.38 -0.34 -12.27
C GLY A 116 5.72 -1.57 -11.43
N MET A 117 4.74 -2.46 -11.27
CA MET A 117 4.89 -3.70 -10.51
C MET A 117 3.99 -4.79 -11.09
N PHE A 118 4.23 -6.04 -10.70
CA PHE A 118 3.33 -7.14 -11.07
C PHE A 118 2.22 -7.31 -10.06
N TRP A 119 0.99 -7.49 -10.56
CA TRP A 119 -0.11 -7.94 -9.75
C TRP A 119 0.17 -9.36 -9.22
N ASP A 120 -0.02 -9.61 -7.94
CA ASP A 120 0.45 -10.83 -7.27
C ASP A 120 -0.66 -11.88 -7.04
N ARG A 121 -1.94 -11.54 -7.27
CA ARG A 121 -3.08 -12.43 -6.94
C ARG A 121 -4.09 -12.62 -8.07
N GLY A 122 -4.84 -13.71 -7.96
CA GLY A 122 -5.98 -13.99 -8.84
C GLY A 122 -5.59 -14.23 -10.29
N LYS A 123 -6.55 -14.04 -11.20
CA LYS A 123 -6.36 -14.30 -12.64
C LYS A 123 -5.42 -13.31 -13.33
N ALA A 124 -5.26 -12.12 -12.76
CA ALA A 124 -4.38 -11.06 -13.26
C ALA A 124 -2.95 -11.20 -12.73
N ARG A 125 -2.60 -12.29 -12.03
CA ARG A 125 -1.24 -12.47 -11.50
C ARG A 125 -0.22 -12.41 -12.64
N GLY A 126 0.79 -11.55 -12.50
CA GLY A 126 1.81 -11.30 -13.52
C GLY A 126 1.48 -10.16 -14.47
N ASP A 127 0.29 -9.56 -14.38
CA ASP A 127 -0.03 -8.35 -15.14
C ASP A 127 0.80 -7.17 -14.63
N PHE A 128 1.33 -6.39 -15.56
CA PHE A 128 2.07 -5.18 -15.25
C PHE A 128 1.11 -4.02 -14.99
N VAL A 129 1.15 -3.50 -13.77
CA VAL A 129 0.26 -2.47 -13.26
C VAL A 129 1.04 -1.27 -12.74
N SER A 130 0.43 -0.09 -12.78
CA SER A 130 1.04 1.19 -12.39
C SER A 130 0.32 1.83 -11.21
N TYR A 131 1.07 2.34 -10.24
CA TYR A 131 0.54 3.03 -9.06
C TYR A 131 1.27 4.35 -8.80
N TYR A 132 0.52 5.36 -8.37
CA TYR A 132 1.03 6.64 -7.88
C TYR A 132 1.31 6.51 -6.38
N LEU A 133 2.52 6.85 -5.96
CA LEU A 133 3.04 6.60 -4.61
C LEU A 133 3.92 7.76 -4.14
N ASP A 134 4.15 7.84 -2.83
CA ASP A 134 5.03 8.84 -2.20
C ASP A 134 6.49 8.37 -2.22
N SER A 135 7.33 9.10 -2.95
CA SER A 135 8.77 8.82 -3.11
C SER A 135 9.54 8.72 -1.79
N ARG A 136 9.08 9.38 -0.71
CA ARG A 136 9.73 9.32 0.62
C ARG A 136 9.86 7.92 1.18
N ARG A 137 8.94 7.05 0.80
CA ARG A 137 8.81 5.71 1.35
C ARG A 137 9.71 4.69 0.65
N PHE A 138 10.40 5.09 -0.41
CA PHE A 138 11.21 4.20 -1.23
C PHE A 138 12.69 4.46 -1.08
N GLU A 139 13.47 3.39 -1.28
CA GLU A 139 14.92 3.39 -1.40
C GLU A 139 15.34 2.59 -2.65
N PRO A 140 16.54 2.82 -3.21
CA PRO A 140 17.06 2.01 -4.31
C PRO A 140 17.10 0.53 -3.94
N TRP A 141 16.72 -0.33 -4.88
CA TRP A 141 16.83 -1.78 -4.71
C TRP A 141 18.17 -2.28 -5.25
N SER A 142 18.96 -2.93 -4.40
CA SER A 142 20.14 -3.71 -4.79
C SER A 142 19.81 -5.18 -4.85
N ARG A 143 20.43 -5.89 -5.82
CA ARG A 143 20.53 -7.35 -5.77
C ARG A 143 21.71 -7.68 -4.88
N ASP A 144 21.41 -8.06 -3.64
CA ASP A 144 22.40 -8.70 -2.76
C ASP A 144 22.44 -10.21 -3.06
#